data_AF-A0A382YGY8-F1
#
_entry.id   AF-A0A382YGY8-F1
#
_cell.length_a   1.000
_cell.length_b   1.000
_cell.length_c   1.000
_cell.angle_alpha   90.00
_cell.angle_beta   90.00
_cell.angle_gamma   90.00
#
_symmetry.space_group_name_H-M   'P 1'
#
loop_
_entity.id
_entity.type
_entity.pdbx_description
1 polymer ?
#
loop_
_entity_poly.entity_id
_entity_poly.type
_entity_poly.pdbx_seq_one_letter_code
_entity_poly.pdbx_strand_id
1 'polypeptide(L)'
;VNKKKVLERLLPKSSLNSRGDYFKQYAILNSLLKKYDNENFWSVVSFGNNLTSLYFLKTPFGGELLVQKYKEFCYKPARKDYKYSLGEKSGEDISIPAANKTTRNFLK
;
A
#
# COMPACT_ATOMS: atom_id res chain seq x y z
N VAL A 1 -1.06 -11.38 11.73
CA VAL A 1 -1.78 -10.06 11.71
C VAL A 1 -2.29 -9.61 13.08
N ASN A 2 -2.09 -8.35 13.47
CA ASN A 2 -2.81 -7.73 14.61
C ASN A 2 -4.24 -7.32 14.19
N LYS A 3 -5.20 -8.24 14.38
CA LYS A 3 -6.59 -8.10 13.91
C LYS A 3 -7.32 -6.90 14.51
N LYS A 4 -7.02 -6.52 15.76
CA LYS A 4 -7.64 -5.37 16.43
C LYS A 4 -7.29 -4.05 15.73
N LYS A 5 -6.01 -3.86 15.42
CA LYS A 5 -5.53 -2.67 14.69
C LYS A 5 -6.15 -2.57 13.29
N VAL A 6 -6.34 -3.70 12.62
CA VAL A 6 -7.00 -3.74 11.31
C VAL A 6 -8.46 -3.28 11.42
N LEU A 7 -9.20 -3.75 12.42
CA LEU A 7 -10.59 -3.32 12.63
C LEU A 7 -10.71 -1.83 12.94
N GLU A 8 -9.90 -1.32 13.88
CA GLU A 8 -9.91 0.09 14.28
C GLU A 8 -9.54 1.04 13.14
N ARG A 9 -8.84 0.54 12.11
CA ARG A 9 -8.47 1.30 10.92
C ARG A 9 -9.53 1.29 9.83
N LEU A 10 -10.24 0.16 9.67
CA LEU A 10 -11.24 -0.01 8.61
C LEU A 10 -12.62 0.51 9.02
N LEU A 11 -12.91 0.50 10.32
CA LEU A 11 -14.21 0.83 10.88
C LEU A 11 -14.12 2.09 11.75
N PRO A 12 -15.14 2.95 11.76
CA PRO A 12 -15.19 4.08 12.67
C PRO A 12 -15.41 3.57 14.09
N LYS A 13 -14.83 4.26 15.09
CA LYS A 13 -15.01 3.90 16.52
C LYS A 13 -16.47 3.80 16.94
N SER A 14 -17.36 4.58 16.33
CA SER A 14 -18.80 4.57 16.58
C SER A 14 -19.51 3.25 16.22
N SER A 15 -18.89 2.40 15.39
CA SER A 15 -19.43 1.10 15.00
C SER A 15 -18.97 -0.05 15.93
N LEU A 16 -18.11 0.26 16.90
CA LEU A 16 -17.42 -0.70 17.77
C LEU A 16 -17.65 -0.36 19.26
N ASN A 17 -18.90 -0.12 19.64
CA ASN A 17 -19.25 0.31 21.00
C ASN A 17 -19.37 -0.87 21.98
N SER A 18 -19.84 -2.03 21.51
CA SER A 18 -20.04 -3.22 22.34
C SER A 18 -19.04 -4.34 22.02
N ARG A 19 -18.73 -5.15 23.04
CA ARG A 19 -17.97 -6.41 22.87
C ARG A 19 -18.63 -7.34 21.83
N GLY A 20 -19.96 -7.33 21.74
CA GLY A 20 -20.70 -8.12 20.74
C GLY A 20 -20.44 -7.67 19.31
N ASP A 21 -20.29 -6.36 19.08
CA ASP A 21 -20.02 -5.80 17.76
C ASP A 21 -18.61 -6.18 17.30
N TYR A 22 -17.63 -6.10 18.20
CA TYR A 22 -16.29 -6.62 17.94
C TYR A 22 -16.33 -8.09 17.52
N PHE A 23 -17.07 -8.94 18.23
CA PHE A 23 -17.15 -10.36 17.91
C PHE A 23 -17.72 -10.61 16.50
N LYS A 24 -18.80 -9.90 16.13
CA LYS A 24 -19.40 -9.97 14.78
C LYS A 24 -18.39 -9.55 13.71
N GLN A 25 -17.71 -8.42 13.90
CA GLN A 25 -16.74 -7.89 12.94
C GLN A 25 -15.50 -8.81 12.84
N TYR A 26 -15.03 -9.38 13.95
CA TYR A 26 -13.96 -10.38 13.94
C TYR A 26 -14.36 -11.64 13.18
N ALA A 27 -15.58 -12.14 13.33
CA ALA A 27 -16.06 -13.30 12.60
C ALA A 27 -16.06 -13.05 11.08
N ILE A 28 -16.51 -11.85 10.65
CA ILE A 28 -16.48 -11.44 9.24
C ILE A 28 -15.03 -11.30 8.76
N LEU A 29 -14.18 -10.62 9.51
CA LEU A 29 -12.76 -10.46 9.18
C LEU A 29 -12.05 -11.80 9.04
N ASN A 30 -12.31 -12.75 9.95
CA ASN A 30 -11.75 -14.10 9.87
C ASN A 30 -12.23 -14.84 8.60
N SER A 31 -13.50 -14.67 8.21
CA SER A 31 -14.02 -15.22 6.96
C SER A 31 -13.36 -14.61 5.73
N LEU A 32 -13.02 -13.31 5.77
CA LEU A 32 -12.33 -12.63 4.68
C LEU A 32 -10.84 -13.00 4.62
N LEU A 33 -10.17 -13.12 5.77
CA LEU A 33 -8.77 -13.59 5.88
C LEU A 33 -8.59 -15.01 5.33
N LYS A 34 -9.60 -15.88 5.47
CA LYS A 34 -9.58 -17.22 4.84
C LYS A 34 -9.61 -17.17 3.31
N LYS A 35 -10.22 -16.14 2.72
CA LYS A 35 -10.34 -15.98 1.26
C LYS A 35 -9.17 -15.19 0.67
N TYR A 36 -8.63 -14.23 1.43
CA TYR A 36 -7.50 -13.39 1.07
C TYR A 36 -6.43 -13.54 2.16
N ASP A 37 -5.56 -14.52 1.94
CA ASP A 37 -4.55 -15.02 2.86
C ASP A 37 -3.37 -14.05 3.07
N ASN A 38 -3.19 -13.07 2.18
CA ASN A 38 -2.09 -12.13 2.27
C ASN A 38 -2.25 -11.17 3.48
N GLU A 39 -1.51 -11.45 4.55
CA GLU A 39 -1.50 -10.63 5.77
C GLU A 39 -1.12 -9.16 5.53
N ASN A 40 -0.20 -8.91 4.60
CA ASN A 40 0.30 -7.57 4.30
C ASN A 40 -0.75 -6.71 3.59
N PHE A 41 -1.67 -7.34 2.87
CA PHE A 41 -2.80 -6.62 2.28
C PHE A 41 -3.66 -5.97 3.37
N TRP A 42 -4.02 -6.73 4.40
CA TRP A 42 -4.91 -6.26 5.46
C TRP A 42 -4.30 -5.21 6.38
N SER A 43 -2.97 -5.13 6.47
CA SER A 43 -2.28 -4.10 7.23
C SER A 43 -2.21 -2.75 6.49
N VAL A 44 -2.27 -2.76 5.15
CA VAL A 44 -2.12 -1.54 4.32
C VAL A 44 -3.42 -1.08 3.68
N VAL A 45 -4.36 -1.98 3.37
CA VAL A 45 -5.60 -1.67 2.63
C VAL A 45 -6.42 -0.54 3.28
N SER A 46 -6.85 0.44 2.48
CA SER A 46 -7.75 1.53 2.90
C SER A 46 -8.82 1.73 1.84
N PHE A 47 -10.06 1.97 2.28
CA PHE A 47 -11.22 2.17 1.40
C PHE A 47 -11.64 3.65 1.29
N GLY A 48 -10.76 4.58 1.72
CA GLY A 48 -10.99 6.03 1.66
C GLY A 48 -11.93 6.52 2.76
N ASN A 49 -13.16 6.01 2.79
CA ASN A 49 -14.13 6.26 3.86
C ASN A 49 -14.14 5.10 4.85
N ASN A 50 -14.29 5.43 6.13
CA ASN A 50 -14.46 4.42 7.17
C ASN A 50 -15.75 3.64 6.90
N LEU A 51 -15.64 2.33 6.70
CA LEU A 51 -16.77 1.46 6.42
C LEU A 51 -17.64 1.38 7.67
N THR A 52 -18.96 1.47 7.53
CA THR A 52 -19.87 1.28 8.68
C THR A 52 -19.83 -0.15 9.23
N SER A 53 -19.56 -1.14 8.37
CA SER A 53 -19.42 -2.56 8.73
C SER A 53 -18.58 -3.32 7.71
N LEU A 54 -17.79 -4.31 8.15
CA LEU A 54 -17.08 -5.20 7.23
C LEU A 54 -18.01 -6.09 6.42
N TYR A 55 -19.28 -6.20 6.79
CA TYR A 55 -20.28 -6.90 5.99
C TYR A 55 -20.43 -6.28 4.60
N PHE A 56 -20.17 -4.98 4.44
CA PHE A 56 -20.15 -4.32 3.13
C PHE A 56 -19.25 -5.04 2.13
N LEU A 57 -18.09 -5.53 2.57
CA LEU A 57 -17.14 -6.26 1.73
C LEU A 57 -17.64 -7.65 1.28
N LYS A 58 -18.74 -8.15 1.87
CA LYS A 58 -19.42 -9.38 1.43
C LYS A 58 -20.56 -9.12 0.44
N THR A 59 -21.01 -7.87 0.29
CA THR A 59 -22.01 -7.52 -0.73
C THR A 59 -21.40 -7.65 -2.13
N PRO A 60 -22.21 -7.79 -3.20
CA PRO A 60 -21.69 -7.91 -4.57
C PRO A 60 -20.76 -6.75 -4.93
N PHE A 61 -21.20 -5.51 -4.69
CA PHE A 61 -20.43 -4.31 -4.99
C PHE A 61 -19.16 -4.17 -4.14
N GLY A 62 -19.28 -4.33 -2.81
CA GLY A 62 -18.11 -4.24 -1.92
C GLY A 62 -17.12 -5.38 -2.13
N GLY A 63 -17.60 -6.55 -2.55
CA GLY A 63 -16.80 -7.71 -2.92
C GLY A 63 -15.99 -7.47 -4.18
N GLU A 64 -16.59 -6.91 -5.22
CA GLU A 64 -15.87 -6.52 -6.46
C GLU A 64 -14.76 -5.51 -6.16
N LEU A 65 -15.06 -4.49 -5.36
CA LEU A 65 -14.07 -3.49 -4.94
C LEU A 65 -12.92 -4.13 -4.14
N LEU A 66 -13.23 -5.05 -3.22
CA LEU A 66 -12.23 -5.79 -2.47
C LEU A 66 -11.34 -6.64 -3.39
N VAL A 67 -11.93 -7.34 -4.36
CA VAL A 67 -11.19 -8.16 -5.33
C VAL A 67 -10.26 -7.28 -6.17
N GLN A 68 -10.75 -6.14 -6.65
CA GLN A 68 -9.95 -5.20 -7.42
C GLN A 68 -8.76 -4.69 -6.60
N LYS A 69 -8.99 -4.25 -5.36
CA LYS A 69 -7.92 -3.79 -4.46
C LYS A 69 -6.91 -4.90 -4.14
N TYR A 70 -7.38 -6.13 -3.96
CA TYR A 70 -6.51 -7.26 -3.73
C TYR A 70 -5.63 -7.57 -4.95
N LYS A 71 -6.21 -7.52 -6.15
CA LYS A 71 -5.46 -7.68 -7.40
C LYS A 71 -4.44 -6.56 -7.60
N GLU A 72 -4.82 -5.31 -7.34
CA GLU A 72 -3.92 -4.15 -7.37
C GLU A 72 -2.74 -4.33 -6.39
N PHE A 73 -2.99 -4.84 -5.19
CA PHE A 73 -1.96 -5.08 -4.19
C PHE A 73 -1.00 -6.22 -4.58
N CYS A 74 -1.54 -7.30 -5.13
CA CYS A 74 -0.75 -8.45 -5.58
C CYS A 74 -0.05 -8.19 -6.91
N TYR A 75 -0.45 -7.15 -7.64
CA TYR A 75 0.13 -6.80 -8.93
C TYR A 75 1.59 -6.42 -8.77
N LYS A 76 2.47 -7.22 -9.38
CA LYS A 76 3.87 -6.89 -9.56
C LYS A 76 4.03 -6.53 -11.03
N PRO A 77 4.40 -5.29 -11.38
CA PRO A 77 4.69 -4.96 -12.77
C PRO A 77 5.77 -5.93 -13.26
N ALA A 78 5.60 -6.46 -14.46
CA ALA A 78 6.64 -7.25 -15.09
C ALA A 78 7.90 -6.38 -15.11
N ARG A 79 8.93 -6.78 -14.35
CA ARG A 79 10.24 -6.17 -14.49
C ARG A 79 10.68 -6.55 -15.89
N LYS A 80 10.48 -5.63 -16.82
CA LYS A 80 11.20 -5.69 -18.07
C LYS A 80 12.62 -5.33 -17.64
N ASP A 81 13.39 -6.36 -17.30
CA ASP A 81 14.82 -6.27 -17.06
C ASP A 81 15.47 -5.94 -18.41
N TYR A 82 15.13 -4.77 -18.95
CA TYR A 82 15.87 -4.16 -20.03
C TYR A 82 17.24 -3.91 -19.44
N LYS A 83 18.18 -4.80 -19.73
CA LYS A 83 19.60 -4.48 -19.66
C LYS A 83 19.81 -3.38 -20.68
N TYR A 84 19.56 -2.14 -20.26
CA TYR A 84 20.00 -0.98 -21.01
C TYR A 84 21.53 -1.11 -21.04
N SER A 85 22.09 -1.37 -22.22
CA SER A 85 23.52 -1.17 -22.40
C SER A 85 23.74 0.32 -22.25
N LEU A 86 24.23 0.75 -21.09
CA LEU A 86 24.87 2.05 -20.99
C LEU A 86 25.91 2.06 -22.11
N GLY A 87 25.76 2.99 -23.05
CA GLY A 87 26.70 3.12 -24.16
C GLY A 87 28.11 3.35 -23.65
N GLU A 88 29.09 3.24 -24.53
CA GLU A 88 30.47 3.54 -24.17
C GLU A 88 30.58 4.98 -23.67
N LYS A 89 31.43 5.17 -22.65
CA LYS A 89 31.71 6.49 -22.11
C LYS A 89 32.22 7.39 -23.24
N SER A 90 31.54 8.49 -23.48
CA SER A 90 31.98 9.54 -24.39
C SER A 90 32.55 10.71 -23.59
N GLY A 91 33.66 11.26 -24.06
CA GLY A 91 34.36 12.38 -23.42
C GLY A 91 35.56 11.95 -22.56
N GLU A 92 36.44 12.92 -22.34
CA GLU A 92 37.65 12.76 -21.53
C GLU A 92 37.31 12.67 -20.03
N ASP A 93 38.18 12.01 -19.27
CA ASP A 93 38.09 12.03 -17.82
C ASP A 93 38.48 13.42 -17.28
N ILE A 94 37.50 14.13 -16.72
CA ILE A 94 37.74 15.43 -16.10
C ILE A 94 37.92 15.22 -14.60
N SER A 95 39.15 15.32 -14.10
CA SER A 95 39.37 15.44 -12.66
C SER A 95 39.08 16.88 -12.23
N ILE A 96 37.94 17.10 -11.57
CA ILE A 96 37.63 18.42 -11.00
C ILE A 96 38.22 18.48 -9.59
N PRO A 97 39.29 19.26 -9.34
CA PRO A 97 39.81 19.42 -8.00
C PRO A 97 38.76 20.10 -7.10
N ALA A 98 38.71 19.71 -5.83
CA ALA A 98 37.84 20.35 -4.84
C ALA A 98 38.32 21.80 -4.58
N ALA A 99 37.71 22.76 -5.29
CA ALA A 99 37.95 24.18 -5.10
C ALA A 99 36.78 24.84 -4.34
N ASN A 100 37.09 25.83 -3.51
CA ASN A 100 36.09 26.64 -2.83
C ASN A 100 35.27 27.44 -3.85
N LYS A 101 34.01 27.06 -4.05
CA LYS A 101 33.08 27.75 -4.95
C LYS A 101 32.49 28.96 -4.23
N THR A 102 32.72 30.16 -4.76
CA THR A 102 32.06 31.39 -4.29
C THR A 102 30.93 31.77 -5.24
N THR A 103 29.92 32.48 -4.74
CA THR A 103 28.76 32.96 -5.54
C THR A 103 29.17 33.81 -6.74
N ARG A 104 30.31 34.52 -6.66
CA ARG A 104 30.91 35.28 -7.75
C ARG A 104 31.33 34.41 -8.95
N ASN A 105 31.71 33.15 -8.72
CA ASN A 105 32.12 32.22 -9.78
C ASN A 105 30.93 31.58 -10.51
N PHE A 106 29.70 31.78 -10.02
CA PHE A 106 28.49 31.17 -10.58
C PHE A 106 27.80 32.03 -11.65
N LEU A 107 28.16 33.32 -11.76
CA LEU A 107 27.55 34.30 -12.66
C LEU A 107 28.41 34.62 -13.91
N LYS A 108 29.27 33.69 -14.33
CA LYS A 108 29.99 33.80 -15.61
C LYS A 108 29.20 33.14 -16.73
#